data_AF-A0A1G2HRI1-F1
#
_entry.id   AF-A0A1G2HRI1-F1
#
_cell.length_a   1.000
_cell.length_b   1.000
_cell.length_c   1.000
_cell.angle_alpha   90.00
_cell.angle_beta   90.00
_cell.angle_gamma   90.00
#
_symmetry.space_group_name_H-M   'P 1'
#
loop_
_entity.id
_entity.type
_entity.pdbx_description
1 polymer ?
#
loop_
_entity_poly.entity_id
_entity_poly.type
_entity_poly.pdbx_seq_one_letter_code
_entity_poly.pdbx_strand_id
1 'polypeptide(L)' 'MSKKMPQSTKKFIRREKVRIRRQFLDSKKQKEMIDKLYSDILNKPEAKKEEPKQVKESPKEKQKKEDKAPKVKSKARPVK' A
#
# COMPACT_ATOMS: atom_id res chain seq x y z
N MET A 1 -16.10 -11.05 -18.20
CA MET A 1 -14.67 -10.86 -18.56
C MET A 1 -14.22 -9.50 -18.05
N SER A 2 -13.45 -9.42 -16.96
CA SER A 2 -12.97 -8.13 -16.45
C SER A 2 -11.93 -7.55 -17.40
N LYS A 3 -12.09 -6.28 -17.76
CA LYS A 3 -11.19 -5.57 -18.68
C LYS A 3 -9.80 -5.54 -18.06
N LYS A 4 -8.89 -6.38 -18.57
CA LYS A 4 -7.53 -6.51 -18.05
C LYS A 4 -6.79 -5.20 -18.28
N MET A 5 -6.16 -4.64 -17.24
CA MET A 5 -5.29 -3.46 -17.39
C MET A 5 -4.18 -3.71 -18.42
N PRO A 6 -3.73 -2.65 -19.13
CA PRO A 6 -2.58 -2.72 -20.02
C PRO A 6 -1.32 -3.24 -19.30
N GLN A 7 -0.43 -3.89 -20.06
CA GLN A 7 0.77 -4.51 -19.50
C GLN A 7 1.77 -3.47 -18.96
N SER A 8 1.80 -2.27 -19.55
CA SER A 8 2.58 -1.12 -19.08
C SER A 8 2.14 -0.71 -17.67
N THR A 9 0.84 -0.52 -17.45
CA THR A 9 0.26 -0.14 -16.15
C THR A 9 0.56 -1.20 -15.09
N LYS A 10 0.43 -2.49 -15.44
CA LYS A 10 0.79 -3.59 -14.52
C LYS A 10 2.26 -3.57 -14.13
N LYS A 11 3.16 -3.35 -15.09
CA LYS A 11 4.61 -3.23 -14.84
C LYS A 11 4.92 -2.03 -13.94
N PHE A 12 4.26 -0.90 -14.17
CA PHE A 12 4.38 0.30 -13.34
C PHE A 12 3.96 0.03 -11.89
N ILE A 13 2.74 -0.49 -11.69
CA ILE A 13 2.21 -0.84 -10.35
C ILE A 13 3.16 -1.83 -9.65
N ARG A 14 3.69 -2.82 -10.37
CA ARG A 14 4.63 -3.80 -9.80
C ARG A 14 5.91 -3.13 -9.29
N ARG A 15 6.48 -2.20 -10.07
CA ARG A 15 7.71 -1.48 -9.69
C ARG A 15 7.46 -0.61 -8.46
N GLU A 16 6.37 0.14 -8.43
CA GLU A 16 6.07 1.02 -7.30
C GLU A 16 5.72 0.26 -6.02
N LYS A 17 5.00 -0.86 -6.10
CA LYS A 17 4.80 -1.75 -4.93
C LYS A 17 6.12 -2.20 -4.31
N VAL A 18 7.10 -2.57 -5.14
CA VAL A 18 8.43 -2.95 -4.66
C VAL A 18 9.15 -1.76 -4.03
N ARG A 19 9.05 -0.57 -4.62
CA ARG A 19 9.63 0.66 -4.09
C ARG A 19 9.05 1.02 -2.71
N ILE A 20 7.72 1.00 -2.57
CA ILE A 20 7.02 1.29 -1.30
C ILE A 20 7.48 0.33 -0.19
N ARG A 21 7.60 -0.97 -0.49
CA ARG A 21 8.10 -1.96 0.49
C ARG A 21 9.55 -1.74 0.91
N ARG A 22 10.37 -1.13 0.04
CA ARG A 22 11.76 -0.77 0.35
C ARG A 22 11.86 0.53 1.14
N GLN A 23 10.93 1.46 0.95
CA GLN A 23 10.93 2.77 1.60
C GLN A 23 10.33 2.76 3.00
N PHE A 24 9.32 1.93 3.25
CA PHE A 24 8.62 1.88 4.53
C PHE A 24 8.77 0.50 5.15
N LEU A 25 9.26 0.43 6.39
CA LEU A 25 9.28 -0.83 7.16
C LEU A 25 7.89 -1.18 7.72
N ASP A 26 7.08 -0.17 8.01
CA ASP A 26 5.73 -0.35 8.57
C ASP A 26 4.72 -0.83 7.52
N SER A 27 4.16 -2.01 7.78
CA SER A 27 3.16 -2.67 6.93
C SER A 27 1.86 -1.86 6.77
N LYS A 28 1.44 -1.08 7.78
CA LYS A 28 0.24 -0.23 7.67
C LYS A 28 0.44 0.88 6.64
N LYS A 29 1.57 1.60 6.75
CA LYS A 29 1.96 2.65 5.79
C LYS A 29 2.14 2.11 4.38
N GLN A 30 2.74 0.91 4.24
CA GLN A 30 2.86 0.26 2.93
C GLN A 30 1.48 0.07 2.27
N LYS A 31 0.49 -0.41 3.04
CA LYS A 31 -0.87 -0.63 2.53
C LYS A 31 -1.53 0.67 2.09
N GLU A 32 -1.50 1.70 2.94
CA GLU A 32 -2.10 3.01 2.62
C GLU A 32 -1.52 3.62 1.33
N MET A 33 -0.20 3.54 1.15
CA MET A 33 0.46 4.07 -0.05
C MET A 33 0.12 3.25 -1.30
N ILE A 34 -0.01 1.92 -1.17
CA ILE A 34 -0.44 1.06 -2.27
C ILE A 34 -1.89 1.36 -2.67
N ASP A 35 -2.78 1.57 -1.70
CA ASP A 35 -4.19 1.86 -1.96
C ASP A 35 -4.36 3.22 -2.64
N LYS A 36 -3.58 4.24 -2.24
CA LYS A 36 -3.49 5.52 -2.95
C LYS A 36 -3.02 5.34 -4.40
N LEU A 37 -1.97 4.56 -4.62
CA LEU A 37 -1.45 4.28 -5.97
C LEU A 37 -2.49 3.65 -6.89
N TYR A 38 -3.31 2.72 -6.39
CA TYR A 38 -4.42 2.18 -7.19
C TYR A 38 -5.49 3.22 -7.47
N SER A 39 -5.83 4.04 -6.47
CA SER A 39 -6.82 5.11 -6.61
C SER A 39 -6.40 6.12 -7.68
N ASP A 40 -5.14 6.55 -7.69
CA ASP A 40 -4.60 7.51 -8.67
C ASP A 40 -4.61 6.97 -10.11
N ILE A 41 -4.46 5.66 -10.27
CA ILE A 41 -4.43 5.01 -11.59
C ILE A 41 -5.85 4.76 -12.10
N LEU A 42 -6.78 4.38 -11.22
CA LEU A 42 -8.15 4.02 -11.58
C LEU A 42 -9.08 5.23 -11.68
N ASN A 43 -8.86 6.26 -10.86
CA ASN A 43 -9.73 7.44 -10.79
C ASN A 43 -9.22 8.60 -11.66
N LYS A 44 -8.23 8.38 -12.53
CA LYS A 44 -7.68 9.45 -13.36
C LYS A 44 -8.72 9.86 -14.41
N PRO A 45 -9.30 11.10 -14.36
CA PRO A 45 -10.00 11.63 -15.51
C PRO A 45 -8.99 11.77 -16.65
N GLU A 46 -9.34 11.31 -17.85
CA GLU A 46 -8.47 11.39 -19.03
C GLU A 46 -8.13 12.86 -19.34
N ALA A 47 -7.01 13.36 -18.80
CA ALA A 47 -6.52 14.67 -19.15
C ALA A 47 -4.99 14.73 -19.06
N LYS A 48 -4.39 14.74 -20.26
CA LYS A 48 -3.11 15.31 -20.68
C LYS A 48 -1.84 14.86 -19.96
N LYS A 49 -0.93 14.32 -20.78
CA LYS A 49 0.47 14.07 -20.48
C LYS A 49 1.13 15.39 -20.08
N GLU A 50 1.46 15.54 -18.80
CA GLU A 50 2.51 16.46 -18.36
C GLU A 50 3.55 15.66 -17.59
N GLU A 51 4.79 15.77 -18.05
CA GLU A 51 6.01 15.24 -17.45
C GLU A 51 6.34 15.96 -16.11
N PRO A 52 7.26 15.41 -15.29
CA PRO A 52 7.09 15.32 -13.85
C PRO A 52 7.49 16.61 -13.13
N LYS A 53 6.57 17.14 -12.30
CA LYS A 53 6.93 18.11 -11.26
C LYS A 53 7.38 17.36 -10.00
N GLN A 54 8.65 17.54 -9.69
CA GLN A 54 9.26 17.33 -8.38
C GLN A 54 8.39 17.96 -7.28
N VAL A 55 8.17 17.24 -6.18
CA VAL A 55 7.81 17.87 -4.90
C VAL A 55 8.65 17.26 -3.78
N LYS A 56 9.46 18.14 -3.20
CA LYS A 56 10.27 18.02 -1.99
C LYS A 56 9.38 17.94 -0.74
N GLU A 57 9.86 17.15 0.23
CA GLU A 57 9.93 17.43 1.68
C GLU A 57 8.67 17.73 2.53
N SER A 58 8.40 16.76 3.42
CA SER A 58 8.23 16.92 4.89
C SER A 58 6.86 17.40 5.45
N PRO A 59 6.60 17.32 6.77
CA PRO A 59 6.37 16.12 7.60
C PRO A 59 5.04 16.23 8.40
N LYS A 60 4.48 15.11 8.92
CA LYS A 60 3.63 15.17 10.13
C LYS A 60 3.46 13.83 10.84
N GLU A 61 3.86 13.84 12.10
CA GLU A 61 3.58 12.89 13.17
C GLU A 61 2.10 12.51 13.25
N LYS A 62 1.83 11.29 13.72
CA LYS A 62 1.01 11.11 14.93
C LYS A 62 1.27 9.75 15.57
N GLN A 63 1.75 9.83 16.80
CA GLN A 63 1.84 8.79 17.80
C GLN A 63 0.47 8.14 18.04
N LYS A 64 0.45 6.81 18.22
CA LYS A 64 -0.44 6.17 19.21
C LYS A 64 0.27 4.99 19.86
N LYS A 65 0.44 5.12 21.17
CA LYS A 65 0.69 4.08 22.15
C LYS A 65 -0.49 3.10 22.15
N GLU A 66 -0.23 1.80 22.26
CA GLU A 66 -1.18 0.86 22.87
C GLU A 66 -0.42 -0.11 23.77
N ASP A 67 -0.49 0.16 25.07
CA ASP A 67 -0.25 -0.79 26.14
C ASP A 67 -1.49 -1.66 26.36
N LYS A 68 -1.25 -2.91 26.79
CA LYS A 68 -2.12 -3.88 27.51
C LYS A 68 -2.97 -4.91 26.73
N ALA A 69 -2.33 -6.06 26.48
CA ALA A 69 -2.59 -7.40 27.08
C ALA A 69 -3.97 -8.12 26.90
N PRO A 70 -4.14 -9.36 27.36
CA PRO A 70 -3.81 -10.64 26.70
C PRO A 70 -5.06 -11.54 26.48
N LYS A 71 -5.00 -12.58 25.63
CA LYS A 71 -5.80 -13.82 25.85
C LYS A 71 -5.39 -15.01 24.98
N VAL A 72 -5.05 -16.06 25.72
CA VAL A 72 -4.73 -17.43 25.34
C VAL A 72 -5.94 -18.15 24.75
N LYS A 73 -5.76 -18.92 23.65
CA LYS A 73 -6.52 -20.15 23.36
C LYS A 73 -5.65 -21.12 22.57
N SER A 74 -4.84 -21.93 23.26
CA SER A 74 -4.31 -23.17 22.70
C SER A 74 -5.46 -24.17 22.57
N LYS A 75 -5.88 -24.50 21.35
CA LYS A 75 -6.78 -25.64 21.13
C LYS A 75 -5.94 -26.91 21.15
N ALA A 76 -6.08 -27.69 22.21
CA ALA A 76 -5.64 -29.08 22.26
C ALA A 76 -6.33 -29.88 21.15
N ARG A 77 -5.59 -30.74 20.44
CA ARG A 77 -6.15 -31.79 19.58
C ARG A 77 -6.25 -33.07 20.40
N PRO A 78 -7.42 -33.74 20.48
CA PRO A 78 -7.47 -35.12 20.91
C PRO A 78 -7.08 -36.02 19.74
N VAL A 79 -6.17 -36.96 19.97
CA VAL A 79 -6.00 -38.10 19.06
C VAL A 79 -6.50 -39.33 19.80
N LYS A 80 -7.42 -40.02 19.11
CA LYS A 80 -8.13 -41.24 19.51
C LYS A 80 -7.20 -42.42 19.70
#